data_AF-A0A422QPF5-F1
#
_entry.id   AF-A0A422QPF5-F1
#
_cell.length_a   1.000
_cell.length_b   1.000
_cell.length_c   1.000
_cell.angle_alpha   90.00
_cell.angle_beta   90.00
_cell.angle_gamma   90.00
#
_symmetry.space_group_name_H-M   'P 1'
#
loop_
_entity.id
_entity.type
_entity.pdbx_description
1 polymer ?
#
loop_
_entity_poly.entity_id
_entity_poly.type
_entity_poly.pdbx_seq_one_letter_code
_entity_poly.pdbx_strand_id
1 'polypeptide(L)'
;MKKRILIVTHKRDLHADLIIPLLERRGHAPVRLDLNAFPRDYALTQSLGDGRCRSSLRTLPGGEWVDLDEVGAVWVRKAAEYAYPSDDLGAQERAFANQETEQALFSMLYSLECFWMSHPRALRGALWKGEQLKRAARMGFRIPASIVTNSPEAARRFRDDVCGPIIFKAMSTSTLAAERIEAHERVAGGLGTTIVDDEMLGQLEAVSQLSCHFQEYVPKQYELRVTVVGERVFAARIASQDDPRTMVDSRDMSAPIAYSACVLPPEVARRCVDFVRSYDLSYGAIDLIVTPDGDHVFLENNPAGQFLYVQQLVPELAIMEAVADLLCTEAQCPR
;
A
#
# COMPACT_ATOMS: atom_id res chain seq x y z
N MET A 1 21.22 -12.21 21.75
CA MET A 1 19.78 -12.39 21.47
C MET A 1 19.51 -11.85 20.06
N LYS A 2 18.64 -12.46 19.25
CA LYS A 2 18.31 -11.88 17.94
C LYS A 2 17.65 -10.52 18.15
N LYS A 3 18.00 -9.51 17.35
CA LYS A 3 17.25 -8.24 17.34
C LYS A 3 15.76 -8.47 17.08
N ARG A 4 14.93 -7.62 17.68
CA ARG A 4 13.46 -7.62 17.60
C ARG A 4 12.98 -7.06 16.27
N ILE A 5 11.74 -7.41 15.92
CA ILE A 5 11.05 -6.91 14.73
C ILE A 5 9.81 -6.14 15.20
N LEU A 6 9.77 -4.84 14.95
CA LEU A 6 8.63 -3.99 15.31
C LEU A 6 7.61 -3.99 14.18
N ILE A 7 6.34 -4.28 14.47
CA ILE A 7 5.24 -4.27 13.50
C ILE A 7 4.29 -3.13 13.89
N VAL A 8 4.23 -2.09 13.06
CA VAL A 8 3.36 -0.92 13.26
C VAL A 8 2.08 -1.11 12.46
N THR A 9 0.97 -1.33 13.15
CA THR A 9 -0.32 -1.72 12.53
C THR A 9 -1.53 -1.33 13.41
N HIS A 10 -2.65 -2.03 13.30
CA HIS A 10 -3.80 -1.94 14.17
C HIS A 10 -4.28 -3.32 14.66
N LYS A 11 -5.09 -3.35 15.72
CA LYS A 11 -5.53 -4.58 16.39
C LYS A 11 -6.25 -5.61 15.50
N ARG A 12 -6.92 -5.16 14.44
CA ARG A 12 -7.66 -6.01 13.49
C ARG A 12 -6.90 -6.39 12.20
N ASP A 13 -5.58 -6.26 12.18
CA ASP A 13 -4.78 -6.56 10.99
C ASP A 13 -4.38 -8.04 10.93
N LEU A 14 -5.08 -8.81 10.08
CA LEU A 14 -4.85 -10.24 9.89
C LEU A 14 -3.43 -10.55 9.38
N HIS A 15 -2.78 -9.63 8.64
CA HIS A 15 -1.39 -9.81 8.22
C HIS A 15 -0.45 -9.90 9.43
N ALA A 16 -0.63 -9.02 10.41
CA ALA A 16 0.16 -9.01 11.63
C ALA A 16 -0.13 -10.26 12.47
N ASP A 17 -1.40 -10.66 12.59
CA ASP A 17 -1.80 -11.87 13.33
C ASP A 17 -1.11 -13.13 12.79
N LEU A 18 -0.98 -13.24 11.47
CA LEU A 18 -0.40 -14.42 10.82
C LEU A 18 1.14 -14.41 10.78
N ILE A 19 1.77 -13.23 10.68
CA ILE A 19 3.24 -13.16 10.61
C ILE A 19 3.89 -13.40 11.98
N ILE A 20 3.27 -12.95 13.08
CA ILE A 20 3.88 -12.98 14.41
C ILE A 20 4.32 -14.40 14.80
N PRO A 21 3.45 -15.44 14.73
CA PRO A 21 3.86 -16.81 15.03
C PRO A 21 4.96 -17.34 14.09
N LEU A 22 5.02 -16.85 12.85
CA LEU A 22 6.06 -17.24 11.90
C LEU A 22 7.43 -16.66 12.27
N LEU A 23 7.47 -15.40 12.72
CA LEU A 23 8.68 -14.75 13.22
C LEU A 23 9.18 -15.41 14.52
N GLU A 24 8.27 -15.78 15.41
CA GLU A 24 8.57 -16.51 16.65
C GLU A 24 9.17 -17.88 16.38
N ARG A 25 8.59 -18.66 15.46
CA ARG A 25 9.16 -19.95 15.02
C ARG A 25 10.55 -19.82 14.41
N ARG A 26 10.91 -18.64 13.90
CA ARG A 26 12.25 -18.30 13.38
C ARG A 26 13.19 -17.74 14.46
N GLY A 27 12.75 -17.73 15.73
CA GLY A 27 13.55 -17.35 16.89
C GLY A 27 13.68 -15.85 17.12
N HIS A 28 12.81 -15.02 16.53
CA HIS A 28 12.72 -13.59 16.84
C HIS A 28 11.63 -13.31 17.88
N ALA A 29 11.76 -12.19 18.58
CA ALA A 29 10.73 -11.66 19.46
C ALA A 29 10.06 -10.45 18.78
N PRO A 30 8.96 -10.65 18.02
CA PRO A 30 8.26 -9.54 17.39
C PRO A 30 7.58 -8.65 18.44
N VAL A 31 7.50 -7.36 18.16
CA VAL A 31 6.80 -6.37 18.98
C VAL A 31 5.70 -5.78 18.11
N ARG A 32 4.44 -5.90 18.52
CA ARG A 32 3.31 -5.31 17.82
C ARG A 32 2.96 -3.97 18.47
N LEU A 33 2.90 -2.93 17.66
CA LEU A 33 2.38 -1.62 18.03
C LEU A 33 1.05 -1.39 17.29
N ASP A 34 -0.05 -1.44 18.04
CA ASP A 34 -1.40 -1.16 17.54
C ASP A 34 -1.73 0.34 17.68
N LEU A 35 -1.72 1.05 16.56
CA LEU A 35 -1.99 2.50 16.51
C LEU A 35 -3.38 2.86 17.05
N ASN A 36 -4.38 2.02 16.83
CA ASN A 36 -5.75 2.21 17.36
C ASN A 36 -5.92 1.88 18.84
N ALA A 37 -4.82 1.64 19.53
CA ALA A 37 -4.72 1.55 20.97
C ALA A 37 -3.65 2.52 21.53
N PHE A 38 -2.89 3.20 20.67
CA PHE A 38 -1.87 4.17 21.05
C PHE A 38 -2.45 5.60 21.05
N PRO A 39 -2.13 6.46 22.03
CA PRO A 39 -1.30 6.19 23.20
C PRO A 39 -2.03 5.53 24.39
N ARG A 40 -3.36 5.39 24.38
CA ARG A 40 -4.16 4.93 25.55
C ARG A 40 -3.59 3.70 26.27
N ASP A 41 -3.25 2.67 25.52
CA ASP A 41 -2.86 1.35 26.05
C ASP A 41 -1.34 1.14 26.03
N TYR A 42 -0.56 2.23 25.87
CA TYR A 42 0.90 2.19 25.75
C TYR A 42 1.56 3.27 26.58
N ALA A 43 2.80 3.02 27.01
CA ALA A 43 3.69 4.08 27.47
C ALA A 43 4.89 4.15 26.54
N LEU A 44 5.14 5.34 26.00
CA LEU A 44 6.30 5.69 25.20
C LEU A 44 7.21 6.59 26.03
N THR A 45 8.52 6.38 25.95
CA THR A 45 9.50 7.29 26.55
C THR A 45 10.67 7.44 25.59
N GLN A 46 10.99 8.69 25.25
CA GLN A 46 12.20 9.06 24.54
C GLN A 46 12.97 10.06 25.40
N SER A 47 14.20 9.72 25.78
CA SER A 47 15.11 10.59 26.52
C SER A 47 16.25 11.01 25.61
N LEU A 48 16.42 12.31 25.41
CA LEU A 48 17.51 12.89 24.62
C LEU A 48 18.40 13.74 25.53
N GLY A 49 19.71 13.52 25.45
CA GLY A 49 20.70 14.25 26.23
C GLY A 49 22.10 13.72 25.97
N ASP A 50 23.11 14.59 26.11
CA ASP A 50 24.53 14.23 25.96
C ASP A 50 24.86 13.49 24.64
N GLY A 51 24.19 13.86 23.55
CA GLY A 51 24.36 13.24 22.23
C GLY A 51 23.81 11.80 22.13
N ARG A 52 23.02 11.36 23.11
CA ARG A 52 22.38 10.04 23.13
C ARG A 52 20.87 10.18 23.03
N CYS A 53 20.25 9.24 22.33
CA CYS A 53 18.82 9.01 22.33
C CYS A 53 18.58 7.63 22.95
N ARG A 54 17.66 7.54 23.91
CA ARG A 54 17.14 6.25 24.41
C ARG A 54 15.65 6.25 24.27
N SER A 55 15.12 5.22 23.63
CA SER A 55 13.70 5.11 23.34
C SER A 55 13.18 3.77 23.80
N SER A 56 12.08 3.78 24.54
CA SER A 56 11.44 2.56 25.02
C SER A 56 9.92 2.63 24.90
N LEU A 57 9.31 1.46 24.70
CA LEU A 57 7.85 1.30 24.60
C LEU A 57 7.41 0.14 25.51
N ARG A 58 6.22 0.25 26.10
CA ARG A 58 5.52 -0.88 26.72
C ARG A 58 4.02 -0.81 26.50
N THR A 59 3.36 -1.96 26.60
CA THR A 59 1.90 -2.05 26.72
C THR A 59 1.45 -1.82 28.16
N LEU A 60 0.23 -1.33 28.35
CA LEU A 60 -0.39 -1.09 29.65
C LEU A 60 -1.62 -2.00 29.87
N PRO A 61 -1.93 -2.34 31.14
CA PRO A 61 -1.11 -2.16 32.33
C PRO A 61 -0.06 -3.28 32.46
N GLY A 62 1.16 -2.94 32.91
CA GLY A 62 2.15 -3.93 33.37
C GLY A 62 2.97 -4.65 32.30
N GLY A 63 2.91 -4.24 31.03
CA GLY A 63 3.82 -4.76 30.01
C GLY A 63 5.29 -4.43 30.32
N GLU A 64 6.19 -5.31 29.88
CA GLU A 64 7.63 -5.09 29.98
C GLU A 64 8.08 -3.94 29.06
N TRP A 65 9.09 -3.20 29.50
CA TRP A 65 9.74 -2.21 28.66
C TRP A 65 10.56 -2.91 27.57
N VAL A 66 10.29 -2.54 26.33
CA VAL A 66 11.11 -2.87 25.17
C VAL A 66 12.02 -1.68 24.90
N ASP A 67 13.34 -1.90 25.01
CA ASP A 67 14.33 -0.97 24.51
C ASP A 67 14.35 -1.03 22.98
N LEU A 68 14.15 0.10 22.31
CA LEU A 68 14.06 0.15 20.86
C LEU A 68 15.44 0.03 20.19
N ASP A 69 16.55 0.15 20.92
CA ASP A 69 17.89 -0.19 20.42
C ASP A 69 17.99 -1.70 20.09
N GLU A 70 17.12 -2.54 20.68
CA GLU A 70 17.00 -3.96 20.34
C GLU A 70 16.28 -4.22 19.01
N VAL A 71 15.65 -3.22 18.39
CA VAL A 71 14.91 -3.37 17.13
C VAL A 71 15.87 -3.38 15.94
N GLY A 72 15.79 -4.42 15.12
CA GLY A 72 16.60 -4.57 13.90
C GLY A 72 15.80 -4.35 12.61
N ALA A 73 14.48 -4.46 12.67
CA ALA A 73 13.61 -4.19 11.54
C ALA A 73 12.26 -3.63 11.98
N VAL A 74 11.70 -2.73 11.17
CA VAL A 74 10.36 -2.16 11.34
C VAL A 74 9.51 -2.52 10.12
N TRP A 75 8.37 -3.17 10.34
CA TRP A 75 7.30 -3.33 9.36
C TRP A 75 6.21 -2.29 9.58
N VAL A 76 6.20 -1.22 8.77
CA VAL A 76 5.10 -0.23 8.77
C VAL A 76 3.99 -0.76 7.89
N ARG A 77 2.99 -1.40 8.50
CA ARG A 77 2.03 -2.22 7.79
C ARG A 77 0.71 -1.49 7.50
N LYS A 78 0.13 -0.85 8.52
CA LYS A 78 -1.15 -0.15 8.42
C LYS A 78 -1.19 1.07 9.32
N ALA A 79 -1.75 2.15 8.79
CA ALA A 79 -2.15 3.31 9.59
C ALA A 79 -3.47 3.01 10.32
N ALA A 80 -3.72 3.74 11.40
CA ALA A 80 -4.99 3.74 12.11
C ALA A 80 -5.15 5.07 12.85
N GLU A 81 -6.38 5.41 13.22
CA GLU A 81 -6.63 6.51 14.15
C GLU A 81 -6.12 6.16 15.55
N TYR A 82 -5.62 7.16 16.28
CA TYR A 82 -5.15 7.00 17.65
C TYR A 82 -6.31 6.88 18.64
N ALA A 83 -6.01 6.32 19.80
CA ALA A 83 -6.93 6.19 20.92
C ALA A 83 -6.38 6.88 22.16
N TYR A 84 -7.22 7.65 22.85
CA TYR A 84 -6.86 8.40 24.05
C TYR A 84 -7.56 7.84 25.29
N PRO A 85 -7.00 8.04 26.50
CA PRO A 85 -7.69 7.70 27.75
C PRO A 85 -8.99 8.47 27.98
N SER A 86 -9.08 9.71 27.47
CA SER A 86 -10.31 10.52 27.52
C SER A 86 -11.18 10.25 26.31
N ASP A 87 -12.42 9.85 26.54
CA ASP A 87 -13.41 9.63 25.49
C ASP A 87 -14.12 10.94 25.06
N ASP A 88 -13.92 12.05 25.81
CA ASP A 88 -14.66 13.30 25.69
C ASP A 88 -13.87 14.49 25.12
N LEU A 89 -12.73 14.23 24.45
CA LEU A 89 -11.94 15.30 23.81
C LEU A 89 -12.77 16.07 22.78
N GLY A 90 -12.83 17.40 22.92
CA GLY A 90 -13.41 18.29 21.92
C GLY A 90 -12.64 18.26 20.59
N ALA A 91 -13.21 18.82 19.52
CA ALA A 91 -12.62 18.75 18.18
C ALA A 91 -11.19 19.32 18.11
N GLN A 92 -10.95 20.47 18.75
CA GLN A 92 -9.62 21.10 18.78
C GLN A 92 -8.62 20.28 19.62
N GLU A 93 -9.04 19.75 20.76
CA GLU A 93 -8.19 18.93 21.64
C GLU A 93 -7.81 17.62 20.95
N ARG A 94 -8.76 16.97 20.27
CA ARG A 94 -8.51 15.76 19.48
C ARG A 94 -7.56 16.01 18.33
N ALA A 95 -7.72 17.14 17.61
CA ALA A 95 -6.81 17.52 16.54
C ALA A 95 -5.38 17.77 17.06
N PHE A 96 -5.24 18.46 18.20
CA PHE A 96 -3.95 18.67 18.86
C PHE A 96 -3.34 17.33 19.34
N ALA A 97 -4.11 16.50 20.02
CA ALA A 97 -3.65 15.21 20.52
C ALA A 97 -3.17 14.30 19.38
N ASN A 98 -3.88 14.27 18.24
CA ASN A 98 -3.46 13.52 17.06
C ASN A 98 -2.12 14.00 16.51
N GLN A 99 -1.92 15.31 16.43
CA GLN A 99 -0.65 15.89 15.95
C GLN A 99 0.49 15.58 16.91
N GLU A 100 0.32 15.79 18.21
CA GLU A 100 1.36 15.50 19.22
C GLU A 100 1.70 14.00 19.27
N THR A 101 0.70 13.14 19.16
CA THR A 101 0.88 11.69 19.14
C THR A 101 1.67 11.25 17.91
N GLU A 102 1.32 11.77 16.73
CA GLU A 102 2.05 11.48 15.49
C GLU A 102 3.49 11.97 15.56
N GLN A 103 3.72 13.20 16.06
CA GLN A 103 5.06 13.75 16.25
C GLN A 103 5.89 12.90 17.21
N ALA A 104 5.36 12.58 18.40
CA ALA A 104 6.07 11.78 19.40
C ALA A 104 6.41 10.38 18.88
N LEU A 105 5.44 9.71 18.26
CA LEU A 105 5.62 8.36 17.74
C LEU A 105 6.64 8.33 16.61
N PHE A 106 6.48 9.16 15.57
CA PHE A 106 7.38 9.09 14.41
C PHE A 106 8.73 9.76 14.67
N SER A 107 8.86 10.72 15.60
CA SER A 107 10.16 11.19 16.10
C SER A 107 10.95 10.05 16.72
N MET A 108 10.28 9.22 17.53
CA MET A 108 10.89 8.03 18.11
C MET A 108 11.23 7.00 17.05
N LEU A 109 10.27 6.63 16.19
CA LEU A 109 10.51 5.58 15.20
C LEU A 109 11.58 5.99 14.18
N TYR A 110 11.57 7.23 13.66
CA TYR A 110 12.59 7.68 12.70
C TYR A 110 14.00 7.79 13.28
N SER A 111 14.16 7.77 14.61
CA SER A 111 15.48 7.68 15.23
C SER A 111 16.10 6.28 15.18
N LEU A 112 15.33 5.25 14.75
CA LEU A 112 15.81 3.87 14.67
C LEU A 112 16.68 3.63 13.43
N GLU A 113 17.95 3.35 13.66
CA GLU A 113 18.93 2.96 12.65
C GLU A 113 18.83 1.46 12.34
N CYS A 114 17.77 1.08 11.63
CA CYS A 114 17.46 -0.31 11.34
C CYS A 114 16.79 -0.48 9.97
N PHE A 115 16.47 -1.71 9.58
CA PHE A 115 15.76 -1.94 8.32
C PHE A 115 14.29 -1.51 8.40
N TRP A 116 13.75 -0.97 7.31
CA TRP A 116 12.35 -0.59 7.22
C TRP A 116 11.69 -1.22 5.99
N MET A 117 10.56 -1.87 6.22
CA MET A 117 9.65 -2.31 5.17
C MET A 117 8.30 -1.65 5.38
N SER A 118 7.95 -0.58 4.70
CA SER A 118 8.89 0.34 4.05
C SER A 118 8.98 1.62 4.87
N HIS A 119 10.09 2.35 4.73
CA HIS A 119 10.26 3.62 5.44
C HIS A 119 9.17 4.62 4.98
N PRO A 120 8.43 5.30 5.88
CA PRO A 120 7.31 6.14 5.48
C PRO A 120 7.66 7.29 4.52
N ARG A 121 8.87 7.86 4.62
CA ARG A 121 9.40 8.83 3.63
C ARG A 121 9.47 8.25 2.21
N ALA A 122 9.97 7.03 2.06
CA ALA A 122 10.06 6.32 0.79
C ALA A 122 8.66 5.95 0.27
N LEU A 123 7.79 5.44 1.16
CA LEU A 123 6.39 5.17 0.85
C LEU A 123 5.69 6.40 0.26
N ARG A 124 5.90 7.59 0.84
CA ARG A 124 5.28 8.82 0.36
C ARG A 124 5.63 9.16 -1.08
N GLY A 125 6.90 8.97 -1.47
CA GLY A 125 7.36 9.17 -2.85
C GLY A 125 6.73 8.19 -3.83
N ALA A 126 6.44 6.98 -3.38
CA ALA A 126 5.87 5.90 -4.19
C ALA A 126 4.34 5.92 -4.33
N LEU A 127 3.63 6.95 -3.87
CA LEU A 127 2.15 7.03 -3.96
C LEU A 127 1.63 7.80 -5.19
N TRP A 128 2.50 8.54 -5.88
CA TRP A 128 2.06 9.48 -6.90
C TRP A 128 1.87 8.80 -8.27
N LYS A 129 0.63 8.45 -8.62
CA LYS A 129 0.31 7.65 -9.83
C LYS A 129 0.91 8.20 -11.13
N GLY A 130 0.83 9.51 -11.36
CA GLY A 130 1.43 10.11 -12.57
C GLY A 130 2.96 9.98 -12.61
N GLU A 131 3.61 10.05 -11.45
CA GLU A 131 5.06 9.83 -11.34
C GLU A 131 5.41 8.35 -11.51
N GLN A 132 4.61 7.43 -10.95
CA GLN A 132 4.76 5.98 -11.16
C GLN A 132 4.70 5.62 -12.65
N LEU A 133 3.69 6.12 -13.38
CA LEU A 133 3.57 5.86 -14.82
C LEU A 133 4.79 6.38 -15.59
N LYS A 134 5.22 7.62 -15.32
CA LYS A 134 6.42 8.20 -15.93
C LYS A 134 7.68 7.41 -15.63
N ARG A 135 7.83 6.92 -14.39
CA ARG A 135 8.97 6.12 -13.96
C ARG A 135 8.97 4.73 -14.60
N ALA A 136 7.83 4.05 -14.61
CA ALA A 136 7.66 2.76 -15.24
C ALA A 136 8.00 2.82 -16.74
N ALA A 137 7.54 3.86 -17.45
CA ALA A 137 7.87 4.08 -18.85
C ALA A 137 9.39 4.23 -19.08
N ARG A 138 10.09 4.99 -18.22
CA ARG A 138 11.56 5.13 -18.29
C ARG A 138 12.30 3.81 -18.05
N MET A 139 11.69 2.88 -17.33
CA MET A 139 12.21 1.54 -17.06
C MET A 139 11.80 0.51 -18.13
N GLY A 140 11.15 0.96 -19.20
CA GLY A 140 10.79 0.14 -20.35
C GLY A 140 9.43 -0.56 -20.25
N PHE A 141 8.62 -0.28 -19.23
CA PHE A 141 7.23 -0.75 -19.23
C PHE A 141 6.42 -0.03 -20.30
N ARG A 142 5.53 -0.77 -20.98
CA ARG A 142 4.40 -0.15 -21.66
C ARG A 142 3.45 0.39 -20.60
N ILE A 143 2.98 1.61 -20.80
CA ILE A 143 1.96 2.25 -19.96
C ILE A 143 0.78 2.67 -20.86
N PRO A 144 -0.45 2.72 -20.33
CA PRO A 144 -1.59 3.27 -21.07
C PRO A 144 -1.44 4.79 -21.24
N ALA A 145 -1.93 5.33 -22.36
CA ALA A 145 -2.03 6.77 -22.50
C ALA A 145 -2.87 7.34 -21.35
N SER A 146 -2.40 8.40 -20.69
CA SER A 146 -3.04 8.92 -19.47
C SER A 146 -2.96 10.44 -19.41
N ILE A 147 -3.99 11.07 -18.85
CA ILE A 147 -4.02 12.50 -18.56
C ILE A 147 -4.53 12.74 -17.13
N VAL A 148 -3.87 13.66 -16.43
CA VAL A 148 -4.38 14.25 -15.19
C VAL A 148 -4.65 15.72 -15.47
N THR A 149 -5.92 16.14 -15.35
CA THR A 149 -6.34 17.48 -15.76
C THR A 149 -7.55 17.97 -14.99
N ASN A 150 -7.63 19.27 -14.77
CA ASN A 150 -8.86 19.99 -14.38
C ASN A 150 -9.40 20.86 -15.53
N SER A 151 -8.90 20.66 -16.76
CA SER A 151 -9.36 21.35 -17.97
C SER A 151 -10.31 20.44 -18.76
N PRO A 152 -11.61 20.81 -18.88
CA PRO A 152 -12.57 20.09 -19.73
C PRO A 152 -12.12 19.97 -21.18
N GLU A 153 -11.47 21.01 -21.72
CA GLU A 153 -10.94 21.01 -23.09
C GLU A 153 -9.81 19.98 -23.26
N ALA A 154 -8.88 19.90 -22.30
CA ALA A 154 -7.81 18.91 -22.36
C ALA A 154 -8.34 17.48 -22.22
N ALA A 155 -9.39 17.26 -21.42
CA ALA A 155 -10.07 15.97 -21.31
C ALA A 155 -10.77 15.59 -22.63
N ARG A 156 -11.44 16.54 -23.30
CA ARG A 156 -12.04 16.34 -24.63
C ARG A 156 -10.98 15.95 -25.66
N ARG A 157 -9.90 16.72 -25.78
CA ARG A 157 -8.79 16.41 -26.70
C ARG A 157 -8.19 15.03 -26.44
N PHE A 158 -7.96 14.69 -25.17
CA PHE A 158 -7.47 13.36 -24.82
C PHE A 158 -8.42 12.24 -25.25
N ARG A 159 -9.74 12.43 -25.11
CA ARG A 159 -10.73 11.46 -25.59
C ARG A 159 -10.69 11.31 -27.11
N ASP A 160 -10.50 12.41 -27.84
CA ASP A 160 -10.44 12.42 -29.30
C ASP A 160 -9.14 11.77 -29.82
N ASP A 161 -8.03 11.94 -29.09
CA ASP A 161 -6.72 11.37 -29.43
C ASP A 161 -6.64 9.84 -29.19
N VAL A 162 -7.47 9.30 -28.30
CA VAL A 162 -7.52 7.87 -27.98
C VAL A 162 -8.51 7.16 -28.90
N CYS A 163 -8.04 6.18 -29.67
CA CYS A 163 -8.89 5.43 -30.62
C CYS A 163 -9.97 4.57 -29.94
N GLY A 164 -9.76 4.16 -28.68
CA GLY A 164 -10.64 3.28 -27.92
C GLY A 164 -11.43 3.99 -26.82
N PRO A 165 -12.11 3.23 -25.94
CA PRO A 165 -12.72 3.79 -24.74
C PRO A 165 -11.65 4.40 -23.82
N ILE A 166 -12.06 5.36 -23.02
CA ILE A 166 -11.27 5.86 -21.90
C ILE A 166 -11.95 5.46 -20.59
N ILE A 167 -11.16 5.39 -19.54
CA ILE A 167 -11.59 5.14 -18.17
C ILE A 167 -11.27 6.33 -17.28
N PHE A 168 -12.09 6.54 -16.26
CA PHE A 168 -11.81 7.39 -15.12
C PHE A 168 -11.26 6.55 -13.97
N LYS A 169 -10.26 7.07 -13.25
CA LYS A 169 -9.67 6.44 -12.06
C LYS A 169 -9.53 7.43 -10.91
N ALA A 170 -9.94 7.02 -9.71
CA ALA A 170 -9.57 7.73 -8.50
C ALA A 170 -8.03 7.72 -8.30
N MET A 171 -7.46 8.89 -8.01
CA MET A 171 -6.01 9.05 -7.81
C MET A 171 -5.53 8.72 -6.40
N SER A 172 -6.36 8.95 -5.38
CA SER A 172 -6.02 8.72 -3.97
C SER A 172 -6.44 7.34 -3.51
N THR A 173 -7.75 7.10 -3.42
CA THR A 173 -8.36 5.84 -3.00
C THR A 173 -9.68 5.64 -3.73
N SER A 174 -10.02 4.39 -4.03
CA SER A 174 -11.34 4.02 -4.56
C SER A 174 -12.45 4.05 -3.50
N THR A 175 -12.15 4.32 -2.23
CA THR A 175 -13.14 4.44 -1.15
C THR A 175 -13.70 5.86 -0.98
N LEU A 176 -13.37 6.80 -1.87
CA LEU A 176 -13.83 8.19 -1.80
C LEU A 176 -13.55 8.85 -0.44
N ALA A 177 -12.37 8.58 0.14
CA ALA A 177 -11.98 9.05 1.46
C ALA A 177 -12.94 8.64 2.59
N ALA A 178 -13.71 7.56 2.43
CA ALA A 178 -14.63 7.04 3.45
C ALA A 178 -13.94 6.81 4.81
N GLU A 179 -12.63 6.55 4.82
CA GLU A 179 -11.84 6.43 6.04
C GLU A 179 -11.66 7.75 6.83
N ARG A 180 -12.04 8.90 6.25
CA ARG A 180 -11.98 10.23 6.88
C ARG A 180 -13.36 10.80 7.22
N ILE A 181 -14.41 10.05 6.92
CA ILE A 181 -15.80 10.50 6.97
C ILE A 181 -16.60 9.52 7.81
N GLU A 182 -17.46 10.05 8.69
CA GLU A 182 -18.33 9.24 9.52
C GLU A 182 -19.29 8.41 8.68
N ALA A 183 -19.62 7.20 9.16
CA ALA A 183 -20.39 6.24 8.36
C ALA A 183 -21.74 6.78 7.85
N HIS A 184 -22.40 7.64 8.64
CA HIS A 184 -23.70 8.22 8.31
C HIS A 184 -23.62 9.38 7.29
N GLU A 185 -22.44 9.97 7.08
CA GLU A 185 -22.21 11.05 6.11
C GLU A 185 -21.76 10.53 4.74
N ARG A 186 -21.48 9.23 4.62
CA ARG A 186 -21.02 8.60 3.37
C ARG A 186 -22.17 8.46 2.38
N VAL A 187 -22.02 9.06 1.21
CA VAL A 187 -23.04 9.05 0.14
C VAL A 187 -22.82 7.97 -0.93
N ALA A 188 -21.66 7.32 -0.95
CA ALA A 188 -21.32 6.23 -1.86
C ALA A 188 -20.31 5.27 -1.23
N GLY A 189 -20.34 3.99 -1.63
CA GLY A 189 -19.42 2.96 -1.12
C GLY A 189 -18.01 3.02 -1.70
N GLY A 190 -17.84 3.68 -2.85
CA GLY A 190 -16.56 3.84 -3.51
C GLY A 190 -16.71 4.25 -4.99
N LEU A 191 -15.57 4.48 -5.64
CA LEU A 191 -15.46 4.77 -7.06
C LEU A 191 -14.33 3.91 -7.65
N GLY A 192 -14.72 2.83 -8.30
CA GLY A 192 -13.83 1.92 -9.01
C GLY A 192 -13.28 2.55 -10.30
N THR A 193 -12.56 1.75 -11.09
CA THR A 193 -12.24 2.15 -12.46
C THR A 193 -13.50 2.11 -13.30
N THR A 194 -13.87 3.23 -13.92
CA THR A 194 -15.14 3.37 -14.63
C THR A 194 -14.91 3.72 -16.08
N ILE A 195 -15.53 3.00 -17.02
CA ILE A 195 -15.56 3.39 -18.43
C ILE A 195 -16.33 4.70 -18.55
N VAL A 196 -15.75 5.69 -19.23
CA VAL A 196 -16.41 6.97 -19.48
C VAL A 196 -17.35 6.78 -20.67
N ASP A 197 -18.65 6.78 -20.38
CA ASP A 197 -19.72 6.70 -21.37
C ASP A 197 -20.09 8.08 -21.96
N ASP A 198 -21.01 8.08 -22.91
CA ASP A 198 -21.44 9.30 -23.61
C ASP A 198 -22.15 10.30 -22.69
N GLU A 199 -22.84 9.82 -21.64
CA GLU A 199 -23.48 10.69 -20.66
C GLU A 199 -22.42 11.45 -19.83
N MET A 200 -21.39 10.74 -19.36
CA MET A 200 -20.26 11.34 -18.66
C MET A 200 -19.49 12.30 -19.56
N LEU A 201 -19.32 11.99 -20.84
CA LEU A 201 -18.70 12.90 -21.82
C LEU A 201 -19.53 14.18 -22.01
N GLY A 202 -20.86 14.08 -21.96
CA GLY A 202 -21.77 15.23 -21.95
C GLY A 202 -21.61 16.14 -20.72
N GLN A 203 -21.00 15.64 -19.65
CA GLN A 203 -20.79 16.34 -18.38
C GLN A 203 -19.33 16.75 -18.12
N LEU A 204 -18.47 16.77 -19.15
CA LEU A 204 -17.04 17.08 -19.00
C LEU A 204 -16.73 18.44 -18.35
N GLU A 205 -17.67 19.38 -18.31
CA GLU A 205 -17.50 20.63 -17.55
C GLU A 205 -17.27 20.38 -16.05
N ALA A 206 -17.74 19.27 -15.49
CA ALA A 206 -17.48 18.86 -14.11
C ALA A 206 -15.98 18.64 -13.82
N VAL A 207 -15.17 18.38 -14.84
CA VAL A 207 -13.70 18.28 -14.71
C VAL A 207 -13.07 19.58 -14.22
N SER A 208 -13.75 20.72 -14.36
CA SER A 208 -13.27 22.01 -13.80
C SER A 208 -13.30 22.06 -12.27
N GLN A 209 -14.10 21.20 -11.62
CA GLN A 209 -14.30 21.22 -10.17
C GLN A 209 -13.11 20.62 -9.39
N LEU A 210 -12.40 19.68 -9.99
CA LEU A 210 -11.23 19.03 -9.41
C LEU A 210 -10.36 18.38 -10.50
N SER A 211 -9.10 18.11 -10.19
CA SER A 211 -8.26 17.32 -11.11
C SER A 211 -8.77 15.89 -11.23
N CYS A 212 -9.01 15.45 -12.46
CA CYS A 212 -9.46 14.12 -12.83
C CYS A 212 -8.31 13.33 -13.47
N HIS A 213 -8.32 12.01 -13.33
CA HIS A 213 -7.39 11.12 -14.02
C HIS A 213 -8.15 10.25 -15.01
N PHE A 214 -7.89 10.50 -16.28
CA PHE A 214 -8.39 9.69 -17.39
C PHE A 214 -7.24 8.89 -17.99
N GLN A 215 -7.57 7.69 -18.47
CA GLN A 215 -6.60 6.77 -19.03
C GLN A 215 -7.24 5.99 -20.18
N GLU A 216 -6.45 5.62 -21.18
CA GLU A 216 -6.85 4.69 -22.23
C GLU A 216 -7.33 3.37 -21.60
N TYR A 217 -8.49 2.88 -22.03
CA TYR A 217 -8.88 1.51 -21.73
C TYR A 217 -8.10 0.56 -22.63
N VAL A 218 -7.19 -0.21 -22.03
CA VAL A 218 -6.41 -1.22 -22.74
C VAL A 218 -7.12 -2.56 -22.65
N PRO A 219 -7.54 -3.17 -23.79
CA PRO A 219 -8.07 -4.52 -23.81
C PRO A 219 -7.07 -5.52 -23.22
N LYS A 220 -7.55 -6.45 -22.41
CA LYS A 220 -6.73 -7.40 -21.66
C LYS A 220 -7.30 -8.81 -21.73
N GLN A 221 -6.43 -9.81 -21.82
CA GLN A 221 -6.80 -11.21 -21.63
C GLN A 221 -6.97 -11.53 -20.14
N TYR A 222 -6.16 -10.91 -19.28
CA TYR A 222 -6.18 -11.11 -17.83
C TYR A 222 -5.41 -9.99 -17.12
N GLU A 223 -5.57 -9.92 -15.80
CA GLU A 223 -4.78 -9.06 -14.93
C GLU A 223 -3.72 -9.87 -14.19
N LEU A 224 -2.66 -9.18 -13.75
CA LEU A 224 -1.57 -9.74 -12.97
C LEU A 224 -1.41 -8.91 -11.69
N ARG A 225 -1.47 -9.59 -10.54
CA ARG A 225 -1.05 -9.04 -9.26
C ARG A 225 0.35 -9.53 -8.95
N VAL A 226 1.32 -8.63 -9.07
CA VAL A 226 2.74 -8.92 -8.89
C VAL A 226 3.21 -8.35 -7.57
N THR A 227 3.53 -9.20 -6.60
CA THR A 227 4.11 -8.80 -5.32
C THR A 227 5.62 -8.97 -5.36
N VAL A 228 6.34 -7.89 -5.05
CA VAL A 228 7.80 -7.89 -4.89
C VAL A 228 8.11 -7.89 -3.40
N VAL A 229 9.01 -8.77 -2.96
CA VAL A 229 9.54 -8.83 -1.59
C VAL A 229 11.07 -8.99 -1.66
N GLY A 230 11.80 -7.91 -1.39
CA GLY A 230 13.22 -7.81 -1.69
C GLY A 230 13.46 -8.03 -3.18
N GLU A 231 14.21 -9.08 -3.52
CA GLU A 231 14.50 -9.50 -4.89
C GLU A 231 13.50 -10.53 -5.45
N ARG A 232 12.58 -11.04 -4.61
CA ARG A 232 11.66 -12.12 -4.99
C ARG A 232 10.41 -11.53 -5.60
N VAL A 233 9.97 -12.12 -6.72
CA VAL A 233 8.76 -11.72 -7.46
C VAL A 233 7.75 -12.85 -7.43
N PHE A 234 6.53 -12.52 -7.01
CA PHE A 234 5.38 -13.42 -6.93
C PHE A 234 4.27 -12.88 -7.81
N ALA A 235 3.85 -13.63 -8.82
CA ALA A 235 2.81 -13.17 -9.75
C ALA A 235 1.59 -14.09 -9.71
N ALA A 236 0.42 -13.52 -9.45
CA ALA A 236 -0.86 -14.19 -9.61
C ALA A 236 -1.56 -13.67 -10.86
N ARG A 237 -1.94 -14.58 -11.75
CA ARG A 237 -2.86 -14.31 -12.85
C ARG A 237 -4.29 -14.30 -12.31
N ILE A 238 -5.04 -13.26 -12.68
CA ILE A 238 -6.43 -13.05 -12.32
C ILE A 238 -7.26 -13.14 -13.60
N ALA A 239 -8.14 -14.13 -13.69
CA ALA A 239 -8.99 -14.37 -14.86
C ALA A 239 -10.16 -13.37 -14.94
N SER A 240 -9.83 -12.07 -15.01
CA SER A 240 -10.79 -10.97 -14.92
C SER A 240 -11.84 -10.94 -16.04
N GLN A 241 -11.61 -11.66 -17.13
CA GLN A 241 -12.54 -11.75 -18.26
C GLN A 241 -13.60 -12.85 -18.10
N ASP A 242 -13.51 -13.68 -17.05
CA ASP A 242 -14.46 -14.77 -16.80
C ASP A 242 -15.80 -14.27 -16.25
N ASP A 243 -15.85 -13.03 -15.76
CA ASP A 243 -17.06 -12.39 -15.25
C ASP A 243 -17.17 -10.92 -15.73
N PRO A 244 -18.33 -10.49 -16.28
CA PRO A 244 -18.55 -9.12 -16.74
C PRO A 244 -18.24 -8.05 -15.69
N ARG A 245 -18.45 -8.34 -14.40
CA ARG A 245 -18.21 -7.40 -13.29
C ARG A 245 -16.74 -7.06 -13.12
N THR A 246 -15.85 -7.95 -13.55
CA THR A 246 -14.40 -7.82 -13.37
C THR A 246 -13.66 -7.45 -14.65
N MET A 247 -14.35 -7.39 -15.80
CA MET A 247 -13.72 -7.14 -17.09
C MET A 247 -12.98 -5.79 -17.13
N VAL A 248 -13.55 -4.74 -16.54
CA VAL A 248 -12.92 -3.42 -16.46
C VAL A 248 -11.93 -3.36 -15.30
N ASP A 249 -12.27 -3.95 -14.16
CA ASP A 249 -11.53 -3.86 -12.90
C ASP A 249 -11.75 -5.13 -12.06
N SER A 250 -10.68 -5.89 -11.76
CA SER A 250 -10.78 -7.16 -11.05
C SER A 250 -11.22 -7.08 -9.58
N ARG A 251 -11.41 -5.87 -9.04
CA ARG A 251 -11.61 -5.64 -7.60
C ARG A 251 -13.01 -5.99 -7.07
N ASP A 252 -13.91 -6.53 -7.88
CA ASP A 252 -15.14 -7.16 -7.40
C ASP A 252 -14.85 -8.58 -6.87
N MET A 253 -14.52 -8.65 -5.58
CA MET A 253 -14.20 -9.90 -4.89
C MET A 253 -15.39 -10.86 -4.74
N SER A 254 -16.62 -10.44 -5.10
CA SER A 254 -17.79 -11.33 -5.12
C SER A 254 -17.89 -12.12 -6.42
N ALA A 255 -17.11 -11.76 -7.45
CA ALA A 255 -17.07 -12.48 -8.70
C ALA A 255 -16.29 -13.80 -8.56
N PRO A 256 -16.83 -14.93 -9.07
CA PRO A 256 -16.20 -16.24 -8.95
C PRO A 256 -15.11 -16.44 -10.00
N ILE A 257 -14.13 -15.54 -10.06
CA ILE A 257 -13.03 -15.59 -11.03
C ILE A 257 -11.80 -16.34 -10.47
N ALA A 258 -11.09 -17.05 -11.34
CA ALA A 258 -9.94 -17.84 -10.94
C ALA A 258 -8.68 -16.99 -10.71
N TYR A 259 -7.89 -17.41 -9.72
CA TYR A 259 -6.55 -16.93 -9.45
C TYR A 259 -5.57 -18.10 -9.59
N SER A 260 -4.41 -17.87 -10.21
CA SER A 260 -3.40 -18.92 -10.38
C SER A 260 -1.99 -18.33 -10.34
N ALA A 261 -1.03 -19.10 -9.81
CA ALA A 261 0.37 -18.70 -9.86
C ALA A 261 0.86 -18.67 -11.31
N CYS A 262 1.72 -17.70 -11.62
CA CYS A 262 2.39 -17.64 -12.92
C CYS A 262 3.83 -17.13 -12.78
N VAL A 263 4.64 -17.45 -13.78
CA VAL A 263 6.02 -16.96 -13.89
C VAL A 263 6.04 -15.85 -14.93
N LEU A 264 6.49 -14.67 -14.53
CA LEU A 264 6.66 -13.55 -15.46
C LEU A 264 7.87 -13.80 -16.38
N PRO A 265 7.86 -13.25 -17.60
CA PRO A 265 9.08 -13.17 -18.40
C PRO A 265 10.22 -12.53 -17.59
N PRO A 266 11.46 -13.03 -17.67
CA PRO A 266 12.56 -12.56 -16.80
C PRO A 266 12.79 -11.04 -16.85
N GLU A 267 12.65 -10.44 -18.02
CA GLU A 267 12.78 -9.00 -18.23
C GLU A 267 11.67 -8.20 -17.50
N VAL A 268 10.43 -8.71 -17.48
CA VAL A 268 9.32 -8.07 -16.76
C VAL A 268 9.53 -8.19 -15.24
N ALA A 269 9.91 -9.38 -14.76
CA ALA A 269 10.22 -9.60 -13.34
C ALA A 269 11.34 -8.66 -12.86
N ARG A 270 12.42 -8.53 -13.64
CA ARG A 270 13.53 -7.62 -13.34
C ARG A 270 13.06 -6.17 -13.26
N ARG A 271 12.25 -5.71 -14.21
CA ARG A 271 11.68 -4.34 -14.18
C ARG A 271 10.78 -4.11 -12.97
N CYS A 272 10.03 -5.11 -12.51
CA CYS A 272 9.23 -5.01 -11.28
C CYS A 272 10.11 -4.78 -10.05
N VAL A 273 11.21 -5.55 -9.91
CA VAL A 273 12.18 -5.37 -8.82
C VAL A 273 12.85 -4.00 -8.91
N ASP A 274 13.36 -3.63 -10.09
CA ASP A 274 14.03 -2.33 -10.31
C ASP A 274 13.09 -1.16 -10.02
N PHE A 275 11.81 -1.27 -10.40
CA PHE A 275 10.79 -0.27 -10.11
C PHE A 275 10.58 -0.07 -8.61
N VAL A 276 10.37 -1.14 -7.85
CA VAL A 276 10.18 -1.07 -6.39
C VAL A 276 11.43 -0.52 -5.70
N ARG A 277 12.62 -1.04 -6.08
CA ARG A 277 13.90 -0.59 -5.53
C ARG A 277 14.16 0.89 -5.80
N SER A 278 13.74 1.41 -6.94
CA SER A 278 13.99 2.82 -7.30
C SER A 278 13.28 3.86 -6.40
N TYR A 279 12.37 3.41 -5.55
CA TYR A 279 11.74 4.22 -4.49
C TYR A 279 12.38 4.00 -3.12
N ASP A 280 13.50 3.28 -3.04
CA ASP A 280 14.08 2.78 -1.79
C ASP A 280 13.11 1.89 -0.99
N LEU A 281 12.31 1.09 -1.71
CA LEU A 281 11.38 0.12 -1.14
C LEU A 281 11.90 -1.30 -1.32
N SER A 282 11.55 -2.19 -0.39
CA SER A 282 11.75 -3.64 -0.50
C SER A 282 10.43 -4.40 -0.64
N TYR A 283 9.31 -3.69 -0.75
CA TYR A 283 7.99 -4.26 -0.94
C TYR A 283 7.18 -3.39 -1.90
N GLY A 284 6.44 -4.04 -2.79
CA GLY A 284 5.46 -3.39 -3.65
C GLY A 284 4.48 -4.40 -4.25
N ALA A 285 3.22 -4.01 -4.38
CA ALA A 285 2.21 -4.80 -5.08
C ALA A 285 1.85 -4.06 -6.38
N ILE A 286 2.41 -4.54 -7.48
CA ILE A 286 2.27 -3.97 -8.81
C ILE A 286 1.09 -4.64 -9.51
N ASP A 287 0.26 -3.82 -10.13
CA ASP A 287 -0.83 -4.28 -11.00
C ASP A 287 -0.40 -4.11 -12.47
N LEU A 288 -0.34 -5.23 -13.18
CA LEU A 288 -0.13 -5.28 -14.63
C LEU A 288 -1.36 -5.87 -15.31
N ILE A 289 -1.48 -5.66 -16.60
CA ILE A 289 -2.42 -6.39 -17.46
C ILE A 289 -1.66 -7.02 -18.62
N VAL A 290 -2.21 -8.10 -19.17
CA VAL A 290 -1.68 -8.73 -20.38
C VAL A 290 -2.69 -8.54 -21.51
N THR A 291 -2.24 -7.94 -22.62
CA THR A 291 -3.09 -7.68 -23.79
C THR A 291 -3.40 -8.97 -24.57
N PRO A 292 -4.40 -8.96 -25.48
CA PRO A 292 -4.62 -10.04 -26.45
C PRO A 292 -3.38 -10.47 -27.24
N ASP A 293 -2.42 -9.58 -27.44
CA ASP A 293 -1.16 -9.85 -28.16
C ASP A 293 -0.03 -10.33 -27.24
N GLY A 294 -0.26 -10.40 -25.92
CA GLY A 294 0.73 -10.86 -24.93
C GLY A 294 1.60 -9.77 -24.32
N ASP A 295 1.33 -8.49 -24.61
CA ASP A 295 2.09 -7.37 -24.03
C ASP A 295 1.76 -7.17 -22.55
N HIS A 296 2.78 -6.89 -21.75
CA HIS A 296 2.62 -6.54 -20.33
C HIS A 296 2.54 -5.02 -20.17
N VAL A 297 1.42 -4.52 -19.66
CA VAL A 297 1.17 -3.10 -19.45
C VAL A 297 1.11 -2.79 -17.96
N PHE A 298 1.92 -1.83 -17.53
CA PHE A 298 1.95 -1.37 -16.14
C PHE A 298 0.79 -0.42 -15.86
N LEU A 299 0.04 -0.67 -14.77
CA LEU A 299 -1.05 0.19 -14.34
C LEU A 299 -0.67 1.05 -13.14
N GLU A 300 -0.28 0.42 -12.03
CA GLU A 300 0.11 1.11 -10.81
C GLU A 300 0.95 0.21 -9.89
N ASN A 301 1.58 0.83 -8.90
CA ASN A 301 2.16 0.15 -7.76
C ASN A 301 1.44 0.60 -6.49
N ASN A 302 1.02 -0.37 -5.69
CA ASN A 302 0.59 -0.15 -4.32
C ASN A 302 1.75 -0.51 -3.36
N PRO A 303 2.51 0.47 -2.85
CA PRO A 303 3.71 0.22 -2.04
C PRO A 303 3.40 -0.34 -0.65
N ALA A 304 2.13 -0.42 -0.24
CA ALA A 304 1.67 -1.08 0.98
C ALA A 304 0.48 -2.04 0.69
N GLY A 305 0.40 -2.53 -0.55
CA GLY A 305 -0.74 -3.29 -1.05
C GLY A 305 -1.02 -4.56 -0.27
N GLN A 306 -2.28 -4.99 -0.27
CA GLN A 306 -2.66 -6.29 0.30
C GLN A 306 -2.12 -7.42 -0.57
N PHE A 307 -1.51 -8.42 0.05
CA PHE A 307 -1.08 -9.66 -0.61
C PHE A 307 -1.76 -10.92 -0.06
N LEU A 308 -2.38 -10.86 1.14
CA LEU A 308 -2.84 -12.07 1.83
C LEU A 308 -4.00 -12.74 1.09
N TYR A 309 -4.94 -11.96 0.54
CA TYR A 309 -6.04 -12.51 -0.24
C TYR A 309 -5.53 -13.29 -1.46
N VAL A 310 -4.46 -12.81 -2.11
CA VAL A 310 -3.83 -13.51 -3.23
C VAL A 310 -3.22 -14.81 -2.76
N GLN A 311 -2.46 -14.81 -1.66
CA GLN A 311 -1.89 -16.04 -1.10
C GLN A 311 -2.98 -17.02 -0.62
N GLN A 312 -4.11 -16.54 -0.11
CA GLN A 312 -5.22 -17.42 0.27
C GLN A 312 -5.84 -18.12 -0.94
N LEU A 313 -5.91 -17.43 -2.07
CA LEU A 313 -6.42 -17.97 -3.34
C LEU A 313 -5.37 -18.79 -4.10
N VAL A 314 -4.08 -18.49 -3.88
CA VAL A 314 -2.92 -19.11 -4.54
C VAL A 314 -1.82 -19.44 -3.50
N PRO A 315 -2.03 -20.48 -2.66
CA PRO A 315 -1.17 -20.79 -1.51
C PRO A 315 0.30 -21.05 -1.86
N GLU A 316 0.59 -21.56 -3.06
CA GLU A 316 1.92 -21.88 -3.54
C GLU A 316 2.84 -20.65 -3.70
N LEU A 317 2.30 -19.43 -3.72
CA LEU A 317 3.12 -18.22 -3.79
C LEU A 317 3.89 -17.95 -2.48
N ALA A 318 3.39 -18.40 -1.33
CA ALA A 318 4.08 -18.27 -0.02
C ALA A 318 4.70 -16.87 0.24
N ILE A 319 3.92 -15.81 -0.04
CA ILE A 319 4.36 -14.41 0.06
C ILE A 319 4.63 -14.03 1.51
N MET A 320 3.79 -14.46 2.47
CA MET A 320 3.94 -14.20 3.90
C MET A 320 5.28 -14.75 4.41
N GLU A 321 5.66 -15.94 3.95
CA GLU A 321 6.92 -16.58 4.27
C GLU A 321 8.10 -15.75 3.79
N ALA A 322 8.02 -15.21 2.57
CA ALA A 322 9.02 -14.33 2.00
C ALA A 322 9.13 -13.00 2.76
N VAL A 323 8.00 -12.41 3.16
CA VAL A 323 7.97 -11.19 3.97
C VAL A 323 8.65 -11.42 5.31
N ALA A 324 8.34 -12.53 5.97
CA ALA A 324 8.98 -12.90 7.22
C ALA A 324 10.46 -13.25 7.01
N ASP A 325 10.87 -13.83 5.87
CA ASP A 325 12.28 -14.18 5.60
C ASP A 325 13.11 -12.91 5.51
N LEU A 326 12.58 -11.93 4.77
CA LEU A 326 13.19 -10.62 4.61
C LEU A 326 13.34 -9.91 5.95
N LEU A 327 12.26 -9.80 6.74
CA LEU A 327 12.31 -9.16 8.06
C LEU A 327 13.29 -9.86 9.01
N CYS A 328 13.30 -11.19 9.05
CA CYS A 328 14.23 -11.96 9.88
C CYS A 328 15.69 -11.73 9.49
N THR A 329 15.97 -11.75 8.18
CA THR A 329 17.33 -11.57 7.65
C THR A 329 17.83 -10.16 7.94
N GLU A 330 17.04 -9.15 7.56
CA GLU A 330 17.41 -7.75 7.69
C GLU A 330 17.48 -7.28 9.15
N ALA A 331 16.70 -7.87 10.04
CA ALA A 331 16.80 -7.57 11.46
C ALA A 331 18.17 -7.91 12.05
N GLN A 332 18.92 -8.84 11.45
CA GLN A 332 20.25 -9.22 11.94
C GLN A 332 21.40 -8.48 11.20
N CYS A 333 21.10 -7.75 10.12
CA CYS A 333 22.10 -7.00 9.39
C CYS A 333 22.56 -5.79 10.23
N PRO A 334 23.87 -5.61 10.45
CA PRO A 334 24.38 -4.35 10.98
C PRO A 334 24.12 -3.24 9.95
N ARG A 335 23.56 -2.11 10.39
CA ARG A 335 23.27 -0.93 9.56
C ARG A 335 23.94 0.29 10.15
#